data_AF-A0AA46P2F0-F1
#
_entry.id   AF-A0AA46P2F0-F1
#
_cell.length_a   1.000
_cell.length_b   1.000
_cell.length_c   1.000
_cell.angle_alpha   90.00
_cell.angle_beta   90.00
_cell.angle_gamma   90.00
#
_symmetry.space_group_name_H-M   'P 1'
#
loop_
_entity.id
_entity.type
_entity.pdbx_description
1 polymer ?
#
loop_
_entity_poly.entity_id
_entity_poly.type
_entity_poly.pdbx_seq_one_letter_code
_entity_poly.pdbx_strand_id
1 'polypeptide(L)'
;MLLYYSYPYGHHFSRGHVNHQAFPNTSRQRAGFSKEEAAAIALLLGIDFTKAQFDLNEFWMGVNTELEHGKRSSQTNVTGDDPLLTGKIALAHLNEFPDYYKRLKVLEAEAKAYWNSLQQG
;
A
#
# COMPACT_ATOMS: atom_id res chain seq x y z
N MET A 1 5.21 20.11 19.54
CA MET A 1 6.31 19.16 19.79
C MET A 1 6.34 18.21 18.60
N LEU A 2 7.24 18.45 17.65
CA LEU A 2 7.37 17.64 16.43
C LEU A 2 8.21 16.41 16.77
N LEU A 3 7.64 15.22 16.62
CA LEU A 3 8.35 13.96 16.81
C LEU A 3 9.23 13.71 15.58
N TYR A 4 10.55 13.87 15.75
CA TYR A 4 11.53 13.59 14.71
C TYR A 4 11.79 12.08 14.65
N TYR A 5 11.26 11.40 13.64
CA TYR A 5 11.66 10.04 13.31
C TYR A 5 12.74 10.09 12.23
N SER A 6 13.97 9.73 12.62
CA SER A 6 15.08 9.50 11.68
C SER A 6 14.93 8.10 11.09
N TYR A 7 14.63 8.02 9.79
CA TYR A 7 14.60 6.76 9.04
C TYR A 7 15.87 6.65 8.18
N PRO A 8 16.32 5.44 7.83
CA PRO A 8 17.64 5.18 7.22
C PRO A 8 17.82 5.71 5.79
N TYR A 9 16.89 6.53 5.29
CA TYR A 9 17.07 7.35 4.10
C TYR A 9 16.92 8.80 4.55
N GLY A 10 18.03 9.53 4.63
CA GLY A 10 18.19 10.83 5.29
C GLY A 10 17.40 12.00 4.70
N HIS A 11 16.07 11.89 4.65
CA HIS A 11 15.18 12.96 4.24
C HIS A 11 14.22 13.34 5.38
N HIS A 12 14.25 14.62 5.72
CA HIS A 12 13.33 15.24 6.67
C HIS A 12 11.97 15.44 6.01
N PHE A 13 10.93 14.81 6.56
CA PHE A 13 9.55 14.99 6.10
C PHE A 13 8.86 16.09 6.91
N SER A 14 8.59 17.23 6.29
CA SER A 14 7.75 18.28 6.88
C SER A 14 6.35 18.23 6.28
N ARG A 15 5.33 18.35 7.12
CA ARG A 15 3.90 18.32 6.76
C ARG A 15 3.59 19.57 5.91
N GLY A 16 3.59 19.44 4.60
CA GLY A 16 3.24 20.55 3.70
C GLY A 16 3.65 20.42 2.24
N HIS A 17 4.63 19.59 1.90
CA HIS A 17 5.04 19.35 0.51
C HIS A 17 5.43 17.89 0.31
N VAL A 18 4.61 17.13 -0.44
CA VAL A 18 4.94 15.76 -0.87
C VAL A 18 6.06 15.83 -1.91
N ASN A 19 7.30 15.66 -1.47
CA ASN A 19 8.42 15.51 -2.37
C ASN A 19 8.42 14.06 -2.89
N HIS A 20 8.10 13.87 -4.17
CA HIS A 20 8.10 12.56 -4.85
C HIS A 20 9.50 11.90 -4.87
N GLN A 21 10.54 12.61 -4.42
CA GLN A 21 11.92 12.11 -4.26
C GLN A 21 12.10 11.13 -3.09
N ALA A 22 11.11 11.00 -2.18
CA ALA A 22 11.19 10.13 -1.00
C ALA A 22 11.31 8.63 -1.35
N PHE A 23 10.81 8.25 -2.51
CA PHE A 23 10.88 6.90 -3.03
C PHE A 23 11.36 6.97 -4.48
N PRO A 24 12.60 6.55 -4.80
CA PRO A 24 13.06 6.56 -6.17
C PRO A 24 12.15 5.63 -7.00
N ASN A 25 11.50 6.18 -8.03
CA ASN A 25 10.78 5.36 -9.00
C ASN A 25 11.82 4.60 -9.83
N THR A 26 12.07 3.34 -9.46
CA THR A 26 13.04 2.51 -10.16
C THR A 26 12.38 1.86 -11.39
N SER A 27 13.13 1.67 -12.47
CA SER A 27 12.65 0.90 -13.63
C SER A 27 12.36 -0.57 -13.31
N ARG A 28 12.86 -1.07 -12.17
CA ARG A 28 12.67 -2.44 -11.70
C ARG A 28 11.32 -2.61 -11.01
N GLN A 29 10.67 -3.74 -11.26
CA GLN A 29 9.48 -4.17 -10.56
C GLN A 29 9.76 -4.37 -9.06
N ARG A 30 8.90 -3.85 -8.21
CA ARG A 30 8.98 -4.02 -6.75
C ARG A 30 8.41 -5.38 -6.33
N ALA A 31 9.07 -6.02 -5.37
CA ALA A 31 8.60 -7.28 -4.79
C ALA A 31 7.49 -7.06 -3.74
N GLY A 32 7.57 -5.96 -2.98
CA GLY A 32 6.64 -5.61 -1.91
C GLY A 32 7.03 -4.28 -1.24
N PHE A 33 6.24 -3.88 -0.25
CA PHE A 33 6.55 -2.81 0.69
C PHE A 33 6.81 -3.39 2.07
N SER A 34 7.89 -2.95 2.72
CA SER A 34 8.08 -3.22 4.16
C SER A 34 7.04 -2.45 4.99
N LYS A 35 6.91 -2.83 6.27
CA LYS A 35 5.98 -2.13 7.18
C LYS A 35 6.45 -0.71 7.49
N GLU A 36 7.76 -0.48 7.50
CA GLU A 36 8.38 0.83 7.62
C GLU A 36 8.10 1.69 6.39
N GLU A 37 8.18 1.12 5.18
CA GLU A 37 7.78 1.83 3.95
C GLU A 37 6.30 2.18 3.96
N ALA A 38 5.43 1.25 4.37
CA ALA A 38 4.00 1.54 4.54
C ALA A 38 3.75 2.66 5.57
N ALA A 39 4.49 2.69 6.67
CA ALA A 39 4.42 3.79 7.64
C ALA A 39 4.87 5.13 7.04
N ALA A 40 5.93 5.14 6.25
CA ALA A 40 6.40 6.33 5.54
C ALA A 40 5.39 6.82 4.49
N ILE A 41 4.77 5.90 3.73
CA ILE A 41 3.68 6.22 2.79
C ILE A 41 2.50 6.83 3.56
N ALA A 42 2.06 6.19 4.65
CA ALA A 42 0.96 6.67 5.48
C ALA A 42 1.21 8.08 6.04
N LEU A 43 2.44 8.34 6.50
CA LEU A 43 2.88 9.65 6.97
C LEU A 43 2.80 10.70 5.86
N LEU A 44 3.28 10.37 4.65
CA LEU A 44 3.24 11.27 3.49
C LEU A 44 1.82 11.53 2.97
N LEU A 45 0.92 10.56 3.11
CA LEU A 45 -0.51 10.71 2.82
C LEU A 45 -1.28 11.42 3.95
N GLY A 46 -0.62 11.71 5.08
CA GLY A 46 -1.22 12.42 6.20
C GLY A 46 -2.21 11.58 7.01
N ILE A 47 -2.09 10.25 6.96
CA ILE A 47 -2.94 9.34 7.73
C ILE A 47 -2.63 9.51 9.23
N ASP A 48 -3.67 9.80 10.00
CA ASP A 48 -3.62 9.87 11.46
C ASP A 48 -4.27 8.61 12.03
N PHE A 49 -3.46 7.62 12.39
CA PHE A 49 -3.94 6.35 12.96
C PHE A 49 -4.64 6.50 14.31
N THR A 50 -4.56 7.66 14.97
CA THR A 50 -5.36 7.93 16.19
C THR A 50 -6.81 8.30 15.87
N LYS A 51 -7.09 8.67 14.61
CA LYS A 51 -8.41 9.05 14.10
C LYS A 51 -8.96 8.07 13.08
N ALA A 52 -8.08 7.35 12.38
CA ALA A 52 -8.48 6.31 11.45
C ALA A 52 -9.15 5.14 12.19
N GLN A 53 -10.09 4.48 11.52
CA GLN A 53 -10.76 3.29 12.05
C GLN A 53 -9.98 2.00 11.75
N PHE A 54 -8.84 2.11 11.06
CA PHE A 54 -7.94 1.03 10.69
C PHE A 54 -6.53 1.27 11.25
N ASP A 55 -5.72 0.23 11.33
CA ASP A 55 -4.35 0.30 11.84
C ASP A 55 -3.30 0.27 10.72
N LEU A 56 -2.02 0.40 11.11
CA LEU A 56 -0.90 0.28 10.16
C LEU A 56 -0.84 -1.10 9.49
N ASN A 57 -1.36 -2.17 10.11
CA ASN A 57 -1.35 -3.49 9.49
C ASN A 57 -2.33 -3.57 8.33
N GLU A 58 -3.54 -3.05 8.48
CA GLU A 58 -4.52 -2.92 7.39
C GLU A 58 -3.94 -2.11 6.24
N PHE A 59 -3.33 -0.96 6.54
CA PHE A 59 -2.71 -0.14 5.51
C PHE A 59 -1.53 -0.85 4.83
N TRP A 60 -0.68 -1.54 5.59
CA TRP A 60 0.45 -2.31 5.05
C TRP A 60 0.00 -3.49 4.18
N MET A 61 -1.06 -4.20 4.58
CA MET A 61 -1.69 -5.23 3.73
C MET A 61 -2.18 -4.59 2.44
N GLY A 62 -2.89 -3.46 2.55
CA GLY A 62 -3.44 -2.74 1.40
C GLY A 62 -2.39 -2.33 0.39
N VAL A 63 -1.33 -1.63 0.79
CA VAL A 63 -0.29 -1.22 -0.17
C VAL A 63 0.41 -2.39 -0.85
N ASN A 64 0.47 -3.57 -0.21
CA ASN A 64 1.05 -4.76 -0.83
C ASN A 64 0.08 -5.47 -1.78
N THR A 65 -1.21 -5.49 -1.47
CA THR A 65 -2.28 -5.96 -2.37
C THR A 65 -2.34 -5.06 -3.60
N GLU A 66 -2.43 -3.75 -3.42
CA GLU A 66 -2.55 -2.80 -4.54
C GLU A 66 -1.29 -2.72 -5.43
N LEU A 67 -0.14 -3.17 -4.93
CA LEU A 67 1.07 -3.29 -5.75
C LEU A 67 0.89 -4.28 -6.92
N GLU A 68 -0.10 -5.17 -6.87
CA GLU A 68 -0.45 -6.05 -8.00
C GLU A 68 -0.88 -5.27 -9.24
N HIS A 69 -1.41 -4.06 -9.05
CA HIS A 69 -1.76 -3.12 -10.11
C HIS A 69 -0.60 -2.19 -10.51
N GLY A 70 0.63 -2.55 -10.16
CA GLY A 70 1.85 -1.89 -10.59
C GLY A 70 2.49 -2.57 -11.80
N LYS A 71 3.83 -2.59 -11.85
CA LYS A 71 4.63 -3.12 -12.97
C LYS A 71 4.55 -4.65 -13.11
N ARG A 72 3.83 -5.35 -12.23
CA ARG A 72 3.66 -6.81 -12.28
C ARG A 72 2.96 -7.27 -13.57
N SER A 73 2.03 -6.47 -14.09
CA SER A 73 1.31 -6.73 -15.33
C SER A 73 1.27 -5.46 -16.15
N SER A 74 1.93 -5.43 -17.32
CA SER A 74 1.95 -4.25 -18.18
C SER A 74 0.56 -3.86 -18.70
N GLN A 75 -0.34 -4.84 -18.87
CA GLN A 75 -1.70 -4.61 -19.37
C GLN A 75 -2.59 -3.91 -18.34
N THR A 76 -2.34 -4.12 -17.05
CA THR A 76 -3.15 -3.60 -15.93
C THR A 76 -2.33 -2.74 -14.97
N ASN A 77 -1.23 -2.17 -15.46
CA ASN A 77 -0.35 -1.30 -14.68
C ASN A 77 -0.99 0.09 -14.54
N VAL A 78 -1.47 0.40 -13.35
CA VAL A 78 -2.10 1.68 -12.99
C VAL A 78 -1.16 2.55 -12.17
N THR A 79 -0.32 1.95 -11.31
CA THR A 79 0.49 2.70 -10.34
C THR A 79 1.94 2.89 -10.75
N GLY A 80 2.45 2.09 -11.69
CA GLY A 80 3.88 2.08 -12.04
C GLY A 80 4.79 1.67 -10.87
N ASP A 81 4.27 0.95 -9.88
CA ASP A 81 4.91 0.70 -8.58
C ASP A 81 5.19 1.97 -7.76
N ASP A 82 4.54 3.10 -8.09
CA ASP A 82 4.68 4.33 -7.30
C ASP A 82 4.04 4.14 -5.91
N PRO A 83 4.83 4.29 -4.82
CA PRO A 83 4.34 4.09 -3.46
C PRO A 83 3.17 4.98 -3.07
N LEU A 84 3.15 6.24 -3.52
CA LEU A 84 2.10 7.18 -3.13
C LEU A 84 0.81 6.93 -3.92
N LEU A 85 0.89 6.57 -5.20
CA LEU A 85 -0.28 6.14 -5.97
C LEU A 85 -0.86 4.83 -5.41
N THR A 86 0.00 3.84 -5.16
CA THR A 86 -0.41 2.57 -4.55
C THR A 86 -1.03 2.80 -3.17
N GLY A 87 -0.42 3.65 -2.35
CA GLY A 87 -0.93 4.05 -1.04
C GLY A 87 -2.28 4.76 -1.07
N LYS A 88 -2.54 5.60 -2.09
CA LYS A 88 -3.83 6.29 -2.26
C LYS A 88 -4.96 5.31 -2.54
N ILE A 89 -4.72 4.28 -3.36
CA ILE A 89 -5.72 3.24 -3.63
C ILE A 89 -6.02 2.47 -2.33
N ALA A 90 -4.98 2.07 -1.61
CA ALA A 90 -5.14 1.40 -0.32
C ALA A 90 -5.93 2.23 0.71
N LEU A 91 -5.64 3.53 0.78
CA LEU A 91 -6.36 4.46 1.65
C LEU A 91 -7.81 4.64 1.22
N ALA A 92 -8.11 4.67 -0.09
CA ALA A 92 -9.48 4.82 -0.59
C ALA A 92 -10.36 3.67 -0.11
N HIS A 93 -9.90 2.42 -0.25
CA HIS A 93 -10.64 1.24 0.20
C HIS A 93 -10.80 1.16 1.72
N LEU A 94 -9.76 1.49 2.49
CA LEU A 94 -9.86 1.52 3.96
C LEU A 94 -10.76 2.64 4.50
N ASN A 95 -11.05 3.67 3.69
CA ASN A 95 -12.06 4.68 4.01
C ASN A 95 -13.49 4.20 3.72
N GLU A 96 -13.68 3.18 2.86
CA GLU A 96 -14.99 2.55 2.66
C GLU A 96 -15.37 1.70 3.88
N PHE A 97 -14.43 0.87 4.36
CA PHE A 97 -14.56 0.13 5.62
C PHE A 97 -13.18 -0.32 6.15
N PRO A 98 -13.00 -0.36 7.49
CA PRO A 98 -11.68 -0.45 8.11
C PRO A 98 -11.00 -1.82 8.02
N ASP A 99 -11.72 -2.89 7.70
CA ASP A 99 -11.20 -4.27 7.57
C ASP A 99 -11.18 -4.77 6.12
N TYR A 100 -11.11 -3.84 5.15
CA TYR A 100 -11.20 -4.12 3.71
C TYR A 100 -10.29 -5.26 3.26
N TYR A 101 -8.99 -5.17 3.57
CA TYR A 101 -8.01 -6.13 3.05
C TYR A 101 -8.09 -7.50 3.71
N LYS A 102 -8.58 -7.58 4.96
CA LYS A 102 -8.92 -8.87 5.57
C LYS A 102 -10.06 -9.56 4.82
N ARG A 103 -11.12 -8.82 4.47
CA ARG A 103 -12.27 -9.36 3.72
C ARG A 103 -11.89 -9.76 2.30
N LEU A 104 -11.15 -8.89 1.60
CA LEU A 104 -10.69 -9.16 0.24
C LEU A 104 -9.85 -10.44 0.20
N LYS A 105 -8.92 -10.62 1.14
CA LYS A 105 -8.09 -11.82 1.22
C LYS A 105 -8.91 -13.12 1.35
N VAL A 106 -10.02 -13.10 2.07
CA VAL A 106 -10.93 -14.25 2.18
C VAL A 106 -11.60 -14.51 0.83
N LEU A 107 -12.18 -13.46 0.22
CA LEU A 107 -12.84 -13.56 -1.08
C LEU A 107 -11.92 -14.12 -2.17
N GLU A 108 -10.69 -13.61 -2.27
CA GLU A 108 -9.70 -14.06 -3.25
C GLU A 108 -9.27 -15.51 -3.01
N ALA A 109 -9.12 -15.93 -1.75
CA ALA A 109 -8.78 -17.30 -1.41
C ALA A 109 -9.91 -18.28 -1.77
N GLU A 110 -11.16 -17.93 -1.49
CA GLU A 110 -12.35 -18.69 -1.86
C GLU A 110 -12.47 -18.82 -3.38
N ALA A 111 -12.34 -17.71 -4.11
CA ALA A 111 -12.38 -17.70 -5.57
C ALA A 111 -11.27 -18.57 -6.17
N LYS A 112 -10.03 -18.44 -5.66
CA LYS A 112 -8.89 -19.25 -6.12
C LYS A 112 -9.11 -20.74 -5.88
N ALA A 113 -9.63 -21.13 -4.72
CA ALA A 113 -9.93 -22.52 -4.40
C ALA A 113 -11.00 -23.09 -5.35
N TYR A 114 -12.08 -22.32 -5.59
CA TYR A 114 -13.15 -22.70 -6.50
C TYR A 114 -12.63 -22.94 -7.92
N TRP A 115 -11.95 -21.96 -8.53
CA TRP A 115 -11.49 -22.09 -9.91
C TRP A 115 -10.40 -23.17 -10.10
N ASN A 116 -9.55 -23.40 -9.09
CA ASN A 116 -8.59 -24.50 -9.12
C ASN A 116 -9.26 -25.88 -9.10
N SER A 117 -10.41 -26.02 -8.44
CA SER A 117 -11.17 -27.28 -8.43
C SER A 117 -11.79 -27.60 -9.79
N LEU A 118 -12.17 -26.58 -10.58
CA LEU A 118 -12.73 -26.75 -11.93
C LEU A 118 -11.67 -27.11 -12.97
N GLN A 119 -10.40 -26.80 -12.74
CA GLN A 119 -9.31 -27.11 -13.67
C GLN A 119 -8.75 -28.53 -13.50
N GLN A 120 -9.13 -29.23 -12.43
CA GLN A 120 -8.63 -30.57 -12.09
C GLN A 120 -9.66 -31.69 -12.40
N GLY A 121 -10.85 -31.34 -12.87
CA GLY A 121 -11.90 -32.29 -13.29
C GLY A 121 -12.13 -32.22 -14.79
#